data_AF-A0A2V6G610-F1
#
_entry.id   AF-A0A2V6G610-F1
#
_cell.length_a   1.000
_cell.length_b   1.000
_cell.length_c   1.000
_cell.angle_alpha   90.00
_cell.angle_beta   90.00
_cell.angle_gamma   90.00
#
_symmetry.space_group_name_H-M   'P 1'
#
loop_
_entity.id
_entity.type
_entity.pdbx_description
1 polymer ?
#
loop_
_entity_poly.entity_id
_entity_poly.type
_entity_poly.pdbx_seq_one_letter_code
_entity_poly.pdbx_strand_id
1 'polypeptide(L)' 'MSATEFIQQLQAMPPAERERVFARLVENQEWRDDLVDLMTIAERRNEPTRPIDEVFRDLNIDA' A
#
# COMPACT_ATOMS: atom_id res chain seq x y z
N MET A 1 -3.30 17.50 -12.07
CA MET A 1 -4.14 16.30 -11.96
C MET A 1 -4.04 15.81 -10.53
N SER A 2 -5.15 15.78 -9.81
CA SER A 2 -5.23 15.26 -8.44
C SER A 2 -5.28 13.73 -8.43
N ALA A 3 -4.97 13.12 -7.28
CA ALA A 3 -5.12 11.67 -7.10
C ALA A 3 -6.55 11.20 -7.40
N THR A 4 -7.56 11.99 -7.00
CA THR A 4 -8.97 11.69 -7.26
C THR A 4 -9.30 11.69 -8.75
N GLU A 5 -8.84 12.72 -9.49
CA GLU A 5 -9.05 12.79 -10.95
C GLU A 5 -8.36 11.63 -11.68
N PHE A 6 -7.16 11.25 -11.24
CA PHE A 6 -6.44 10.10 -11.79
C PHE A 6 -7.21 8.78 -11.58
N ILE A 7 -7.70 8.55 -10.36
CA ILE A 7 -8.47 7.34 -10.02
C ILE A 7 -9.77 7.26 -10.84
N GLN A 8 -10.49 8.38 -10.97
CA GLN A 8 -11.72 8.43 -11.77
C GLN A 8 -11.45 8.09 -13.24
N GLN A 9 -10.36 8.60 -13.82
CA GLN A 9 -9.97 8.26 -15.19
C GLN A 9 -9.62 6.78 -15.31
N LEU A 10 -8.83 6.23 -14.37
CA LEU A 10 -8.47 4.81 -14.36
C LEU A 10 -9.69 3.88 -14.26
N GLN A 11 -10.69 4.28 -13.46
CA GLN A 11 -11.97 3.56 -13.32
C GLN A 11 -12.85 3.65 -14.57
N ALA A 12 -12.76 4.75 -15.32
CA ALA A 12 -13.49 4.93 -16.57
C ALA A 12 -12.86 4.19 -17.76
N MET A 13 -11.59 3.78 -17.67
CA MET A 13 -10.90 3.03 -18.74
C MET A 13 -11.52 1.65 -18.98
N PRO A 14 -11.52 1.16 -20.24
CA PRO A 14 -11.83 -0.23 -20.56
C PRO A 14 -10.92 -1.22 -19.80
N PRO A 15 -11.40 -2.42 -19.47
CA PRO A 15 -10.62 -3.41 -18.70
C PRO A 15 -9.22 -3.67 -19.28
N ALA A 16 -9.11 -3.83 -20.60
CA ALA A 16 -7.84 -4.11 -21.28
C ALA A 16 -6.82 -2.95 -21.16
N GLU A 17 -7.28 -1.69 -21.11
CA GLU A 17 -6.39 -0.55 -20.91
C GLU A 17 -5.94 -0.46 -19.46
N ARG A 18 -6.85 -0.73 -18.53
CA ARG A 18 -6.57 -0.76 -17.09
C ARG A 18 -5.55 -1.85 -16.74
N GLU A 19 -5.68 -3.03 -17.34
CA GLU A 19 -4.72 -4.13 -17.19
C GLU A 19 -3.31 -3.73 -17.63
N ARG A 20 -3.16 -2.96 -18.71
CA ARG A 20 -1.84 -2.47 -19.16
C ARG A 20 -1.22 -1.50 -18.16
N VAL A 21 -2.03 -0.62 -17.55
CA VAL A 21 -1.55 0.29 -16.51
C VAL A 21 -1.03 -0.50 -15.31
N PHE A 22 -1.80 -1.50 -14.84
CA PHE A 22 -1.37 -2.35 -13.73
C PHE A 22 -0.15 -3.20 -14.08
N ALA A 23 -0.09 -3.77 -15.28
CA ALA A 23 1.07 -4.53 -15.76
C ALA A 23 2.35 -3.68 -15.69
N ARG A 24 2.27 -2.41 -16.14
CA ARG A 24 3.40 -1.49 -16.07
C ARG A 24 3.77 -1.08 -14.64
N LEU A 25 2.79 -0.96 -13.75
CA LEU A 25 3.03 -0.69 -12.34
C LEU A 25 3.81 -1.83 -11.67
N VAL A 26 3.42 -3.08 -11.95
CA VAL A 26 4.09 -4.24 -11.35
C VAL A 26 5.42 -4.59 -12.01
N GLU A 27 5.71 -4.15 -13.23
CA GLU A 27 7.00 -4.36 -13.90
C GLU A 27 8.15 -3.66 -13.17
N ASN A 28 7.89 -2.49 -12.59
CA ASN A 28 8.87 -1.79 -11.77
C ASN A 28 8.93 -2.44 -10.37
N GLN A 29 10.14 -2.82 -9.95
CA GLN A 29 10.35 -3.51 -8.68
C GLN A 29 9.99 -2.64 -7.46
N GLU A 30 10.45 -1.38 -7.44
CA GLU A 30 10.18 -0.44 -6.34
C GLU A 30 8.67 -0.22 -6.17
N TRP A 31 7.95 0.01 -7.27
CA TRP A 31 6.50 0.20 -7.21
C TRP A 31 5.74 -1.05 -6.81
N ARG A 32 6.24 -2.23 -7.20
CA ARG A 32 5.66 -3.50 -6.76
C ARG A 32 5.81 -3.67 -5.25
N ASP A 33 6.97 -3.34 -4.71
CA ASP A 33 7.24 -3.44 -3.27
C ASP A 33 6.34 -2.45 -2.50
N ASP A 34 6.21 -1.22 -2.98
CA ASP A 34 5.27 -0.23 -2.42
C ASP A 34 3.81 -0.72 -2.43
N LEU A 35 3.37 -1.40 -3.49
CA LEU A 35 2.02 -1.97 -3.57
C LEU A 35 1.81 -3.06 -2.52
N VAL A 36 2.83 -3.90 -2.25
CA VAL A 36 2.77 -4.93 -1.20
C VAL A 36 2.70 -4.29 0.19
N ASP A 37 3.47 -3.23 0.43
CA ASP A 37 3.42 -2.49 1.68
C ASP A 37 2.05 -1.85 1.92
N LEU A 38 1.45 -1.27 0.87
CA LEU A 38 0.09 -0.71 0.94
C LEU A 38 -0.95 -1.77 1.27
N MET A 39 -0.86 -2.97 0.68
CA MET A 39 -1.75 -4.09 1.02
C MET A 39 -1.55 -4.53 2.47
N THR A 40 -0.31 -4.66 2.92
CA THR A 40 0.04 -5.01 4.30
C THR A 40 -0.55 -4.00 5.28
N ILE A 41 -0.41 -2.70 5.01
CA ILE A 41 -1.00 -1.65 5.86
C ILE A 41 -2.53 -1.74 5.87
N ALA A 42 -3.16 -1.98 4.72
CA ALA A 42 -4.61 -2.09 4.61
C ALA A 42 -5.16 -3.28 5.42
N GLU A 43 -4.51 -4.44 5.35
CA GLU A 43 -4.86 -5.63 6.13
C GLU A 43 -4.72 -5.38 7.64
N ARG A 44 -3.65 -4.69 8.04
CA ARG A 44 -3.31 -4.45 9.45
C ARG A 44 -4.00 -3.23 10.05
N ARG A 45 -4.77 -2.47 9.27
CA ARG A 45 -5.35 -1.19 9.70
C ARG A 45 -6.29 -1.30 10.90
N ASN A 46 -6.90 -2.47 11.08
CA ASN A 46 -7.84 -2.74 12.17
C ASN A 46 -7.21 -3.57 13.31
N GLU A 47 -5.90 -3.81 13.27
CA GLU A 47 -5.21 -4.45 14.40
C GLU A 47 -5.31 -3.56 15.64
N PRO A 48 -5.44 -4.16 16.85
CA PRO A 48 -5.35 -3.40 18.09
C PRO A 48 -4.08 -2.57 18.12
N THR A 49 -4.21 -1.30 18.46
CA THR A 49 -3.05 -0.45 18.67
C THR A 49 -2.30 -0.93 19.91
N ARG A 50 -0.97 -0.93 19.82
CA ARG A 50 -0.09 -1.32 20.91
C ARG A 50 0.80 -0.13 21.28
N PRO A 51 0.91 0.26 22.56
CA PRO A 51 1.84 1.29 23.00
C PRO A 51 3.29 0.90 22.65
N ILE A 52 4.08 1.86 22.18
CA ILE A 52 5.46 1.61 21.75
C ILE A 52 6.33 1.11 22.91
N ASP A 53 6.09 1.58 24.13
CA ASP A 53 6.80 1.15 25.34
C ASP A 53 6.61 -0.34 25.64
N GLU A 54 5.44 -0.89 25.32
CA GLU A 54 5.19 -2.32 25.47
C GLU A 54 5.98 -3.12 24.43
N VAL A 55 6.06 -2.62 23.20
CA VAL A 55 6.86 -3.23 22.13
C VAL A 55 8.35 -3.23 22.52
N PHE A 56 8.86 -2.11 23.03
CA PHE A 56 10.26 -2.01 23.47
C PHE A 56 10.58 -2.95 24.62
N ARG A 57 9.67 -3.06 25.59
CA ARG A 57 9.81 -4.03 26.69
C ARG A 57 9.88 -5.47 26.19
N ASP A 58 9.02 -5.88 25.26
CA ASP A 58 9.05 -7.24 24.70
C ASP A 58 10.33 -7.53 23.90
N LEU A 59 10.86 -6.52 23.23
CA LEU A 59 12.06 -6.64 22.39
C LEU A 59 13.37 -6.43 23.16
N ASN A 60 13.32 -6.17 24.48
CA ASN A 60 14.46 -5.80 25.31
C ASN A 60 15.26 -4.61 24.71
N ILE A 61 14.55 -3.61 24.21
CA ILE A 61 15.14 -2.37 23.73
C ILE A 61 15.09 -1.36 24.88
N ASP A 62 16.26 -0.92 25.36
CA ASP A 62 16.37 0.20 26.28
C ASP A 62 16.21 1.51 25.47
N ALA A 63 15.12 2.24 25.71
CA ALA A 63 14.78 3.51 25.06
C ALA A 63 14.70 4.65 26.07
#